data_AF-A0A968Q2Z7-F1
#
_entry.id   AF-A0A968Q2Z7-F1
#
_cell.length_a   1.000
_cell.length_b   1.000
_cell.length_c   1.000
_cell.angle_alpha   90.00
_cell.angle_beta   90.00
_cell.angle_gamma   90.00
#
_symmetry.space_group_name_H-M   'P 1'
#
loop_
_entity.id
_entity.type
_entity.pdbx_description
1 polymer ?
#
loop_
_entity_poly.entity_id
_entity_poly.type
_entity_poly.pdbx_seq_one_letter_code
_entity_poly.pdbx_strand_id
1 'polypeptide(L)'
;MVEGPDILVDFDAAEGDVLDFSLFLFQPAFEDLPGSAALRPYISFTQVDANTHVQITTPAGAMTTEAILLDVMADTLTSNVVVFDPFLA
;
A
#
# COMPACT_ATOMS: atom_id res chain seq x y z
N MET A 1 -13.16 -13.36 12.32
CA MET A 1 -13.22 -11.88 12.32
C MET A 1 -12.59 -11.47 11.01
N VAL A 2 -13.34 -10.82 10.12
CA VAL A 2 -12.72 -10.12 8.98
C VAL A 2 -12.35 -8.78 9.58
N GLU A 3 -11.09 -8.60 9.93
CA GLU A 3 -10.60 -7.29 10.35
C GLU A 3 -10.77 -6.35 9.17
N GLY A 4 -11.30 -5.15 9.42
CA GLY A 4 -11.43 -4.12 8.40
C GLY A 4 -10.06 -3.56 8.00
N PRO A 5 -10.01 -2.59 7.06
CA PRO A 5 -8.76 -1.91 6.75
C PRO A 5 -8.21 -1.18 7.98
N ASP A 6 -6.89 -1.09 8.07
CA ASP A 6 -6.23 -0.29 9.08
C ASP A 6 -6.49 1.20 8.84
N ILE A 7 -6.61 1.98 9.92
CA ILE A 7 -6.80 3.43 9.83
C ILE A 7 -5.54 4.10 10.34
N LEU A 8 -4.86 4.83 9.46
CA LEU A 8 -3.68 5.62 9.77
C LEU A 8 -4.10 7.07 9.95
N VAL A 9 -3.89 7.58 11.15
CA VAL A 9 -4.09 8.98 11.51
C VAL A 9 -2.73 9.68 11.38
N ASP A 10 -2.73 10.89 10.81
CA ASP A 10 -1.56 11.77 10.75
C ASP A 10 -0.42 11.26 9.84
N PHE A 11 -0.75 10.52 8.78
CA PHE A 11 0.25 10.13 7.78
C PHE A 11 0.71 11.35 6.99
N ASP A 12 2.01 11.66 7.01
CA ASP A 12 2.59 12.77 6.25
C ASP A 12 3.81 12.34 5.41
N ALA A 13 3.56 12.18 4.11
CA ALA A 13 4.60 11.89 3.12
C ALA A 13 5.69 12.98 3.03
N ALA A 14 5.37 14.24 3.36
CA ALA A 14 6.33 15.34 3.35
C ALA A 14 7.30 15.29 4.54
N GLU A 15 6.88 14.68 5.65
CA GLU A 15 7.73 14.42 6.83
C GLU A 15 8.56 13.14 6.69
N GLY A 16 8.32 12.36 5.64
CA GLY A 16 9.07 11.15 5.31
C GLY A 16 8.39 9.85 5.73
N ASP A 17 7.10 9.87 6.05
CA ASP A 17 6.35 8.66 6.34
C ASP A 17 6.31 7.72 5.14
N VAL A 18 6.34 6.42 5.44
CA VAL A 18 6.34 5.34 4.45
C VAL A 18 5.39 4.22 4.84
N LEU A 19 4.80 3.61 3.82
CA LEU A 19 4.04 2.37 3.91
C LEU A 19 4.93 1.21 3.46
N ASP A 20 5.17 0.27 4.37
CA ASP A 20 6.00 -0.90 4.11
C ASP A 20 5.12 -2.10 3.73
N PHE A 21 5.24 -2.53 2.47
CA PHE A 21 4.61 -3.75 1.94
C PHE A 21 5.64 -4.82 1.59
N SER A 22 6.86 -4.75 2.13
CA SER A 22 7.93 -5.71 1.84
C SER A 22 7.53 -7.17 2.15
N LEU A 23 6.65 -7.37 3.13
CA LEU A 23 6.15 -8.70 3.49
C LEU A 23 5.11 -9.28 2.50
N PHE A 24 4.56 -8.47 1.58
CA PHE A 24 3.63 -8.97 0.56
C PHE A 24 4.29 -9.94 -0.42
N LEU A 25 5.61 -9.86 -0.61
CA LEU A 25 6.36 -10.79 -1.46
C LEU A 25 6.25 -12.25 -0.99
N PHE A 26 5.95 -12.47 0.29
CA PHE A 26 5.82 -13.81 0.88
C PHE A 26 4.38 -14.31 0.93
N GLN A 27 3.41 -13.50 0.48
CA GLN A 27 2.02 -13.94 0.38
C GLN A 27 1.87 -14.86 -0.85
N PRO A 28 1.17 -16.00 -0.75
CA PRO A 28 0.99 -16.92 -1.88
C PRO A 28 0.40 -16.25 -3.13
N ALA A 29 -0.41 -15.20 -2.95
CA ALA A 29 -0.97 -14.45 -4.07
C ALA A 29 0.08 -13.72 -4.94
N PHE A 30 1.31 -13.53 -4.44
CA PHE A 30 2.38 -12.77 -5.09
C PHE A 30 3.69 -13.57 -5.23
N GLU A 31 3.70 -14.87 -4.90
CA GLU A 31 4.91 -15.69 -4.82
C GLU A 31 5.67 -15.85 -6.15
N ASP A 32 4.95 -15.76 -7.27
CA ASP A 32 5.52 -15.88 -8.63
C ASP A 32 6.15 -14.58 -9.17
N LEU A 33 6.07 -13.47 -8.40
CA LEU A 33 6.66 -12.22 -8.84
C LEU A 33 8.19 -12.26 -8.75
N PRO A 34 8.92 -11.71 -9.74
CA PRO A 34 10.38 -11.79 -9.81
C PRO A 34 11.12 -10.84 -8.83
N GLY A 35 10.52 -10.58 -7.66
CA GLY A 35 11.06 -9.72 -6.60
C GLY A 35 10.13 -8.57 -6.20
N SER A 36 10.54 -7.83 -5.19
CA SER A 36 9.77 -6.77 -4.54
C SER A 36 9.34 -5.63 -5.47
N ALA A 37 10.18 -5.22 -6.41
CA ALA A 37 9.85 -4.14 -7.35
C ALA A 37 8.62 -4.47 -8.23
N ALA A 38 8.37 -5.76 -8.47
CA ALA A 38 7.21 -6.22 -9.24
C ALA A 38 5.89 -6.09 -8.47
N LEU A 39 5.91 -5.79 -7.16
CA LEU A 39 4.70 -5.50 -6.38
C LEU A 39 4.11 -4.12 -6.66
N ARG A 40 4.91 -3.17 -7.14
CA ARG A 40 4.50 -1.77 -7.37
C ARG A 40 3.20 -1.60 -8.16
N PRO A 41 2.97 -2.31 -9.28
CA PRO A 41 1.74 -2.16 -10.07
C PRO A 41 0.47 -2.66 -9.37
N TYR A 42 0.62 -3.40 -8.27
CA TYR A 42 -0.49 -4.00 -7.53
C TYR A 42 -0.97 -3.15 -6.36
N ILE A 43 -0.29 -2.04 -6.06
CA ILE A 43 -0.71 -1.06 -5.06
C ILE A 43 -1.29 0.16 -5.76
N SER A 44 -2.42 0.65 -5.27
CA SER A 44 -3.03 1.90 -5.75
C SER A 44 -3.52 2.76 -4.59
N PHE A 45 -3.42 4.07 -4.77
CA PHE A 45 -4.01 5.07 -3.88
C PHE A 45 -5.28 5.62 -4.52
N THR A 46 -6.42 5.44 -3.85
CA THR A 46 -7.71 5.88 -4.34
C THR A 46 -8.32 6.88 -3.37
N GLN A 47 -8.62 8.09 -3.85
CA GLN A 47 -9.35 9.07 -3.06
C GLN A 47 -10.80 8.61 -2.83
N VAL A 48 -11.23 8.58 -1.58
CA VAL A 48 -12.63 8.32 -1.18
C VAL A 48 -13.01 9.39 -0.17
N ASP A 49 -13.91 10.29 -0.58
CA ASP A 49 -14.23 11.50 0.16
C ASP A 49 -12.97 12.30 0.54
N ALA A 50 -12.75 12.57 1.83
CA ALA A 50 -11.57 13.27 2.34
C ALA A 50 -10.34 12.37 2.53
N ASN A 51 -10.48 11.05 2.43
CA ASN A 51 -9.46 10.08 2.81
C ASN A 51 -8.84 9.39 1.59
N THR A 52 -7.63 8.86 1.76
CA THR A 52 -7.01 7.99 0.76
C THR A 52 -7.07 6.54 1.18
N HIS A 53 -7.64 5.69 0.32
CA HIS A 53 -7.62 4.24 0.47
C HIS A 53 -6.39 3.66 -0.21
N VAL A 54 -5.58 2.93 0.55
CA VAL A 54 -4.48 2.13 0.02
C VAL A 54 -5.02 0.76 -0.33
N GLN A 55 -5.09 0.50 -1.62
CA GLN A 55 -5.67 -0.71 -2.17
C GLN A 55 -4.58 -1.62 -2.70
N ILE A 56 -4.82 -2.92 -2.55
CA ILE A 56 -4.00 -3.96 -3.15
C ILE A 56 -4.86 -4.77 -4.09
N THR A 57 -4.40 -4.93 -5.32
CA THR A 57 -5.01 -5.83 -6.29
C THR A 57 -4.07 -6.99 -6.53
N THR A 58 -4.45 -8.20 -6.15
CA THR A 58 -3.67 -9.41 -6.46
C THR A 58 -3.53 -9.63 -7.97
N PRO A 59 -2.55 -10.43 -8.45
CA PRO A 59 -2.43 -10.79 -9.86
C PRO A 59 -3.68 -11.48 -10.44
N ALA A 60 -4.44 -12.17 -9.58
CA ALA A 60 -5.73 -12.78 -9.94
C ALA A 60 -6.89 -11.76 -10.03
N GLY A 61 -6.64 -10.48 -9.75
CA GLY A 61 -7.61 -9.40 -9.83
C GLY A 61 -8.48 -9.19 -8.58
N ALA A 62 -8.26 -9.95 -7.50
CA ALA A 62 -8.94 -9.71 -6.24
C ALA A 62 -8.39 -8.43 -5.59
N MET A 63 -9.27 -7.50 -5.23
CA MET A 63 -8.92 -6.20 -4.66
C MET A 63 -9.33 -6.12 -3.18
N THR A 64 -8.43 -5.62 -2.34
CA THR A 64 -8.64 -5.34 -0.92
C THR A 64 -8.23 -3.89 -0.60
N THR A 65 -8.86 -3.30 0.42
CA THR A 65 -8.32 -2.09 1.06
C THR A 65 -7.52 -2.55 2.27
N GLU A 66 -6.23 -2.26 2.27
CA GLU A 66 -5.37 -2.61 3.41
C GLU A 66 -5.37 -1.49 4.45
N ALA A 67 -5.35 -0.24 3.98
CA ALA A 67 -5.26 0.92 4.84
C ALA A 67 -6.10 2.09 4.35
N ILE A 68 -6.52 2.94 5.28
CA ILE A 68 -7.17 4.24 5.03
C ILE A 68 -6.29 5.30 5.70
N LEU A 69 -5.78 6.22 4.90
CA LEU A 69 -5.05 7.41 5.35
C LEU A 69 -6.08 8.53 5.55
N LEU A 70 -6.30 8.93 6.81
CA LEU A 70 -7.28 9.96 7.16
C LEU A 70 -6.81 11.34 6.70
N ASP A 71 -7.69 12.07 6.02
CA ASP A 71 -7.47 13.45 5.56
C ASP A 71 -6.23 13.66 4.67
N VAL A 72 -5.73 12.57 4.05
CA VAL A 72 -4.64 12.60 3.08
C VAL A 72 -5.20 12.62 1.67
N MET A 73 -4.67 13.52 0.83
CA MET A 73 -5.02 13.59 -0.60
C MET A 73 -4.20 12.57 -1.40
N ALA A 74 -4.85 11.73 -2.21
CA ALA A 74 -4.18 10.68 -2.97
C ALA A 74 -3.11 11.25 -3.93
N ASP A 75 -3.38 12.41 -4.52
CA ASP A 75 -2.47 13.07 -5.47
C ASP A 75 -1.15 13.57 -4.82
N THR A 76 -1.09 13.66 -3.48
CA THR A 76 0.16 14.00 -2.78
C THR A 76 1.04 12.77 -2.53
N LEU A 77 0.51 11.56 -2.75
CA LEU A 77 1.25 10.31 -2.58
C LEU A 77 1.98 9.95 -3.88
N THR A 78 3.28 9.77 -3.77
CA THR A 78 4.11 9.31 -4.89
C THR A 78 4.55 7.87 -4.66
N SER A 79 5.11 7.20 -5.67
CA SER A 79 5.64 5.83 -5.52
C SER A 79 6.74 5.70 -4.45
N ASN A 80 7.30 6.81 -3.96
CA ASN A 80 8.36 6.84 -2.97
C ASN A 80 7.84 6.65 -1.53
N VAL A 81 6.54 6.87 -1.30
CA VAL A 81 5.92 6.62 0.01
C VAL A 81 5.72 5.12 0.26
N VAL A 82 6.08 4.27 -0.71
CA VAL A 82 5.91 2.82 -0.63
C VAL A 82 7.25 2.11 -0.68
N VAL A 83 7.50 1.31 0.36
CA VAL A 83 8.67 0.46 0.51
C VAL A 83 8.28 -0.98 0.22
N PHE A 84 9.11 -1.66 -0.58
CA PHE A 84 8.94 -3.07 -0.91
C PHE A 84 10.19 -3.90 -0.63
N ASP A 85 11.32 -3.27 -0.30
CA ASP A 85 12.57 -3.99 -0.09
C ASP A 85 12.72 -4.33 1.40
N PRO A 86 12.58 -5.61 1.81
CA PRO A 86 12.74 -6.01 3.21
C PRO A 86 14.21 -5.96 3.68
N PHE A 87 15.17 -5.67 2.78
CA PHE A 87 16.61 -5.74 3.07
C PHE A 87 17.34 -4.40 2.92
N LEU A 88 16.65 -3.33 2.54
CA LEU A 88 17.19 -1.96 2.61
C LEU A 88 16.75 -1.31 3.93
N ALA A 89 17.61 -1.45 4.94
CA ALA A 89 17.65 -0.58 6.12
C ALA A 89 18.84 0.37 6.01
#